data_AF-A0A661NFC0-F1
#
_entry.id   AF-A0A661NFC0-F1
#
_cell.length_a   1.000
_cell.length_b   1.000
_cell.length_c   1.000
_cell.angle_alpha   90.00
_cell.angle_beta   90.00
_cell.angle_gamma   90.00
#
_symmetry.space_group_name_H-M   'P 1'
#
loop_
_entity.id
_entity.type
_entity.pdbx_description
1 polymer ?
#
loop_
_entity_poly.entity_id
_entity_poly.type
_entity_poly.pdbx_seq_one_letter_code
_entity_poly.pdbx_strand_id
1 'polypeptide(L)'
;AEILDIKPTAFRKRLQRAKADLHSFMNGHCGLINEENPCRCAQKTRAFFEAGHLDRGKLGFQRDRVASIGDVAPREAGVVYEKLTHDYPTLYRQHAFTDPQELTQRLSKMLEDTALHGLLPS
;
A
#
# COMPACT_ATOMS: atom_id res chain seq x y z
N ALA A 1 -19.79 3.69 2.92
CA ALA A 1 -21.17 3.17 3.00
C ALA A 1 -22.13 4.15 2.33
N GLU A 2 -22.01 5.43 2.68
CA GLU A 2 -22.71 6.58 2.05
C GLU A 2 -22.58 6.64 0.53
N ILE A 3 -21.37 6.52 -0.04
CA ILE A 3 -21.16 6.53 -1.51
C ILE A 3 -21.96 5.44 -2.24
N LEU A 4 -22.12 4.28 -1.60
CA LEU A 4 -22.82 3.14 -2.19
C LEU A 4 -24.28 3.08 -1.76
N ASP A 5 -24.75 4.05 -0.98
CA ASP A 5 -26.07 4.11 -0.35
C ASP A 5 -26.51 2.77 0.30
N ILE A 6 -25.62 2.20 1.12
CA ILE A 6 -25.89 0.96 1.85
C ILE A 6 -25.59 1.09 3.32
N LYS A 7 -26.20 0.21 4.13
CA LYS A 7 -25.89 0.09 5.57
C LYS A 7 -24.39 -0.18 5.79
N PRO A 8 -23.76 0.41 6.83
CA PRO A 8 -22.34 0.19 7.15
C PRO A 8 -21.96 -1.28 7.34
N THR A 9 -22.84 -2.08 7.93
CA THR A 9 -22.64 -3.54 8.11
C THR A 9 -22.57 -4.28 6.77
N ALA A 10 -23.45 -3.94 5.83
CA ALA A 10 -23.46 -4.50 4.49
C ALA A 10 -22.20 -4.10 3.71
N PHE A 11 -21.76 -2.84 3.85
CA PHE A 11 -20.50 -2.37 3.27
C PHE A 11 -19.31 -3.19 3.77
N ARG A 12 -19.15 -3.36 5.09
CA ARG A 12 -18.05 -4.15 5.67
C ARG A 12 -18.03 -5.58 5.15
N LYS A 13 -19.19 -6.25 5.09
CA LYS A 13 -19.29 -7.63 4.58
C LYS A 13 -19.00 -7.73 3.09
N ARG A 14 -19.44 -6.77 2.27
CA ARG A 14 -19.09 -6.70 0.84
C ARG A 14 -17.60 -6.46 0.63
N LEU A 15 -17.00 -5.53 1.37
CA LEU A 15 -15.57 -5.23 1.28
C LEU A 15 -14.72 -6.44 1.68
N GLN A 16 -15.08 -7.12 2.76
CA GLN A 16 -14.38 -8.34 3.19
C GLN A 16 -14.39 -9.40 2.07
N ARG A 17 -15.55 -9.68 1.47
CA ARG A 17 -15.67 -10.65 0.37
C ARG A 17 -14.89 -10.21 -0.86
N ALA A 18 -15.04 -8.97 -1.30
CA ALA A 18 -14.30 -8.44 -2.45
C ALA A 18 -12.77 -8.54 -2.25
N LYS A 19 -12.27 -8.28 -1.03
CA LYS A 19 -10.85 -8.47 -0.71
C LYS A 19 -10.44 -9.95 -0.79
N ALA A 20 -11.27 -10.85 -0.27
CA ALA A 20 -11.01 -12.30 -0.34
C ALA A 20 -11.02 -12.82 -1.78
N ASP A 21 -12.00 -12.40 -2.58
CA ASP A 21 -12.15 -12.76 -3.99
C ASP A 21 -10.94 -12.26 -4.80
N LEU A 22 -10.54 -11.00 -4.58
CA LEU A 22 -9.34 -10.44 -5.22
C LEU A 22 -8.08 -11.22 -4.83
N HIS A 23 -7.91 -11.54 -3.54
CA HIS A 23 -6.77 -12.32 -3.07
C HIS A 23 -6.74 -13.73 -3.71
N SER A 24 -7.89 -14.41 -3.77
CA SER A 24 -8.01 -15.72 -4.41
C SER A 24 -7.67 -15.66 -5.90
N PHE A 25 -8.21 -14.67 -6.61
CA PHE A 25 -7.91 -14.47 -8.04
C PHE A 25 -6.42 -14.19 -8.27
N MET A 26 -5.83 -13.26 -7.52
CA MET A 26 -4.42 -12.90 -7.69
C MET A 26 -3.50 -14.10 -7.48
N ASN A 27 -3.71 -14.87 -6.42
CA ASN A 27 -2.85 -16.01 -6.10
C ASN A 27 -3.08 -17.23 -7.00
N GLY A 28 -4.32 -17.49 -7.44
CA GLY A 28 -4.64 -18.69 -8.22
C GLY A 28 -4.71 -18.48 -9.73
N HIS A 29 -4.74 -17.23 -10.22
CA HIS A 29 -4.96 -16.95 -11.65
C HIS A 29 -4.04 -15.88 -12.24
N CYS A 30 -3.48 -14.97 -11.44
CA CYS A 30 -2.68 -13.87 -11.96
C CYS A 30 -1.21 -14.27 -12.15
N GLY A 31 -0.75 -14.26 -13.41
CA GLY A 31 0.64 -14.53 -13.77
C GLY A 31 1.64 -13.45 -13.35
N LEU A 32 1.17 -12.27 -12.95
CA LEU A 32 2.03 -11.21 -12.40
C LEU A 32 2.42 -11.49 -10.94
N ILE A 33 1.57 -12.22 -10.21
CA ILE A 33 1.77 -12.52 -8.79
C ILE A 33 2.42 -13.90 -8.63
N ASN A 34 1.97 -14.89 -9.39
CA ASN A 34 2.60 -16.20 -9.47
C ASN A 34 2.76 -16.59 -10.94
N GLU A 35 4.00 -16.73 -11.41
CA GLU A 35 4.33 -16.99 -12.81
C GLU A 35 3.76 -18.32 -13.34
N GLU A 36 3.50 -19.29 -12.45
CA GLU A 36 2.87 -20.58 -12.78
C GLU A 36 1.41 -20.42 -13.25
N ASN A 37 0.75 -19.33 -12.86
CA ASN A 37 -0.63 -19.06 -13.27
C ASN A 37 -0.71 -18.69 -14.75
N PRO A 38 -1.82 -19.01 -15.46
CA PRO A 38 -1.89 -18.86 -16.92
C PRO A 38 -2.11 -17.41 -17.41
N CYS A 39 -2.54 -16.48 -16.56
CA CYS A 39 -2.85 -15.13 -17.02
C CYS A 39 -1.59 -14.39 -17.49
N ARG A 40 -1.63 -13.82 -18.70
CA ARG A 40 -0.59 -12.93 -19.22
C ARG A 40 -1.20 -11.57 -19.59
N CYS A 41 -0.89 -10.54 -18.80
CA CYS A 41 -1.48 -9.20 -18.97
C CYS A 41 -1.26 -8.65 -20.38
N ALA A 42 -0.08 -8.86 -20.97
CA ALA A 42 0.20 -8.43 -22.34
C ALA A 42 -0.77 -9.04 -23.38
N GLN A 43 -1.13 -10.32 -23.22
CA GLN A 43 -2.10 -10.99 -24.10
C GLN A 43 -3.52 -10.45 -23.89
N LYS A 44 -3.93 -10.25 -22.63
CA LYS A 44 -5.24 -9.65 -22.30
C LYS A 44 -5.37 -8.23 -22.85
N THR A 45 -4.35 -7.40 -22.64
CA THR A 45 -4.31 -6.03 -23.13
C THR A 45 -4.39 -5.99 -24.67
N ARG A 46 -3.70 -6.91 -25.37
CA ARG A 46 -3.81 -7.02 -26.83
C ARG A 46 -5.25 -7.34 -27.25
N ALA A 47 -5.87 -8.36 -26.66
CA ALA A 47 -7.25 -8.73 -26.96
C ALA A 47 -8.22 -7.56 -26.69
N PHE A 48 -7.99 -6.77 -25.65
CA PHE A 48 -8.80 -5.59 -25.36
C PHE A 48 -8.61 -4.43 -26.35
N PHE A 49 -7.41 -4.25 -26.92
CA PHE A 49 -7.25 -3.35 -28.06
C PHE A 49 -8.00 -3.84 -29.29
N GLU A 50 -7.88 -5.14 -29.60
CA GLU A 50 -8.56 -5.75 -30.76
C GLU A 50 -10.09 -5.68 -30.63
N ALA A 51 -10.62 -5.82 -29.42
CA ALA A 51 -12.05 -5.67 -29.12
C ALA A 51 -12.52 -4.21 -28.96
N GLY A 52 -11.64 -3.22 -29.08
CA GLY A 52 -11.98 -1.80 -28.94
C GLY A 52 -12.28 -1.34 -27.51
N HIS A 53 -11.97 -2.15 -26.50
CA HIS A 53 -12.10 -1.78 -25.08
C HIS A 53 -10.99 -0.83 -24.62
N LEU A 54 -9.86 -0.82 -25.31
CA LEU A 54 -8.74 0.09 -25.07
C LEU A 54 -8.39 0.84 -26.36
N ASP A 55 -7.97 2.09 -26.20
CA ASP A 55 -7.47 2.95 -27.29
C ASP A 55 -6.02 3.33 -26.99
N ARG A 56 -5.11 3.01 -27.92
CA ARG A 56 -3.67 3.28 -27.77
C ARG A 56 -3.35 4.77 -27.70
N GLY A 57 -4.19 5.61 -28.30
CA GLY A 57 -4.05 7.07 -28.26
C GLY A 57 -4.65 7.71 -27.01
N LYS A 58 -5.35 6.96 -26.15
CA LYS A 58 -6.09 7.47 -24.99
C LYS A 58 -5.88 6.64 -23.72
N LEU A 59 -4.66 6.16 -23.50
CA LEU A 59 -4.32 5.43 -22.28
C LEU A 59 -4.13 6.40 -21.10
N GLY A 60 -5.21 6.70 -20.38
CA GLY A 60 -5.21 7.68 -19.28
C GLY A 60 -4.36 7.33 -18.05
N PHE A 61 -3.82 6.11 -17.98
CA PHE A 61 -2.97 5.64 -16.88
C PHE A 61 -1.53 5.30 -17.30
N GLN A 62 -1.16 5.51 -18.56
CA GLN A 62 0.24 5.48 -18.95
C GLN A 62 0.89 6.81 -18.59
N ARG A 63 1.80 6.78 -17.62
CA ARG A 63 2.72 7.89 -17.34
C ARG A 63 4.04 7.64 -18.04
N ASP A 64 4.74 8.71 -18.41
CA ASP A 64 6.10 8.61 -18.92
C ASP A 64 6.99 7.91 -17.89
N ARG A 65 7.59 6.80 -18.31
CA ARG A 65 8.45 5.99 -17.46
C ARG A 65 9.84 6.63 -17.41
N VAL A 66 10.16 7.29 -16.30
CA VAL A 66 11.50 7.88 -16.07
C VAL A 66 12.49 6.84 -15.56
N ALA A 67 12.10 6.01 -14.59
CA ALA A 67 12.88 4.91 -14.01
C ALA A 67 11.93 3.91 -13.32
N SER A 68 12.39 2.69 -12.99
CA SER A 68 11.64 1.82 -12.07
C SER A 68 11.87 2.24 -10.61
N ILE A 69 10.95 1.87 -9.72
CA ILE A 69 11.13 2.09 -8.28
C ILE A 69 12.40 1.41 -7.78
N GLY A 70 12.75 0.23 -8.30
CA GLY A 70 13.99 -0.47 -7.93
C GLY A 70 15.27 0.24 -8.39
N ASP A 71 15.19 1.07 -9.43
CA ASP A 71 16.35 1.85 -9.92
C ASP A 71 16.63 3.07 -9.03
N VAL A 72 15.61 3.59 -8.34
CA VAL A 72 15.71 4.83 -7.55
C VAL A 72 15.58 4.63 -6.03
N ALA A 73 14.98 3.51 -5.59
CA ALA A 73 14.87 3.17 -4.19
C ALA A 73 16.15 2.44 -3.72
N PRO A 74 16.67 2.78 -2.52
CA PRO A 74 17.79 2.04 -1.92
C PRO A 74 17.47 0.55 -1.80
N ARG A 75 18.45 -0.33 -2.02
CA ARG A 75 18.26 -1.80 -1.93
C ARG A 75 17.75 -2.23 -0.56
N GLU A 76 18.07 -1.46 0.48
CA GLU A 76 17.66 -1.68 1.87
C GLU A 76 16.18 -1.38 2.11
N ALA A 77 15.48 -0.72 1.17
CA ALA A 77 14.07 -0.38 1.31
C ALA A 77 13.19 -1.62 1.53
N GLY A 78 13.56 -2.77 0.95
CA GLY A 78 12.87 -4.04 1.20
C GLY A 78 13.01 -4.52 2.64
N VAL A 79 14.23 -4.46 3.20
CA VAL A 79 14.51 -4.85 4.59
C VAL A 79 13.81 -3.90 5.58
N VAL A 80 13.82 -2.60 5.30
CA VAL A 80 13.11 -1.59 6.09
C VAL A 80 11.61 -1.84 6.04
N TYR A 81 11.05 -2.09 4.85
CA TYR A 81 9.62 -2.39 4.67
C TYR A 81 9.20 -3.66 5.41
N GLU A 82 10.01 -4.71 5.36
CA GLU A 82 9.76 -5.96 6.07
C GLU A 82 9.68 -5.72 7.59
N LYS A 83 10.66 -5.00 8.15
CA LYS A 83 10.66 -4.63 9.57
C LYS A 83 9.47 -3.76 9.96
N LEU A 84 9.12 -2.77 9.15
CA LEU A 84 7.96 -1.90 9.40
C LEU A 84 6.63 -2.63 9.33
N THR A 85 6.53 -3.65 8.47
CA THR A 85 5.26 -4.35 8.23
C THR A 85 5.07 -5.54 9.17
N HIS A 86 6.14 -6.23 9.58
CA HIS A 86 6.06 -7.45 10.38
C HIS A 86 6.50 -7.24 11.84
N ASP A 87 7.65 -6.62 12.07
CA ASP A 87 8.22 -6.48 13.42
C ASP A 87 7.56 -5.32 14.19
N TYR A 88 7.42 -4.17 13.53
CA TYR A 88 6.96 -2.93 14.16
C TYR A 88 5.53 -3.01 14.73
N PRO A 89 4.52 -3.65 14.10
CA PRO A 89 3.18 -3.75 14.70
C PRO A 89 3.17 -4.56 15.99
N THR A 90 4.11 -5.48 16.18
CA THR A 90 4.26 -6.24 17.43
C THR A 90 4.84 -5.35 18.51
N LEU A 91 5.91 -4.61 18.21
CA LEU A 91 6.49 -3.61 19.11
C LEU A 91 5.45 -2.55 19.49
N TYR A 92 4.77 -1.94 18.50
CA TYR A 92 3.71 -0.95 18.68
C TYR A 92 2.65 -1.40 19.69
N ARG A 93 2.18 -2.65 19.56
CA ARG A 93 1.17 -3.23 20.46
C ARG A 93 1.66 -3.47 21.89
N GLN A 94 2.96 -3.55 22.11
CA GLN A 94 3.56 -3.70 23.43
C GLN A 94 3.84 -2.36 24.12
N HIS A 95 3.73 -1.23 23.39
CA HIS A 95 3.93 0.08 24.01
C HIS A 95 2.81 0.41 24.99
N ALA A 96 3.19 1.08 26.07
CA ALA A 96 2.24 1.60 27.05
C ALA A 96 1.29 2.59 26.38
N PHE A 97 -0.01 2.37 26.54
CA PHE A 97 -1.04 3.31 26.12
C PHE A 97 -1.15 4.42 27.18
N THR A 98 -0.32 5.45 27.04
CA THR A 98 -0.28 6.60 27.95
C THR A 98 -1.37 7.62 27.63
N ASP A 99 -1.74 8.43 28.62
CA ASP A 99 -2.66 9.56 28.44
C ASP A 99 -2.12 10.49 27.32
N PRO A 100 -2.94 10.84 26.32
CA PRO A 100 -2.56 11.78 25.27
C PRO A 100 -2.00 13.10 25.79
N GLN A 101 -2.51 13.63 26.91
CA GLN A 101 -1.99 14.87 27.49
C GLN A 101 -0.57 14.72 28.03
N GLU A 102 -0.28 13.59 28.67
CA GLU A 102 1.06 13.26 29.19
C GLU A 102 2.06 13.06 28.04
N LEU A 103 1.63 12.39 26.96
CA LEU A 103 2.44 12.21 25.75
C LEU A 103 2.76 13.56 25.09
N THR A 104 1.77 14.43 24.92
CA THR A 104 1.99 15.77 24.36
C THR A 104 2.96 16.58 25.21
N GLN A 105 2.81 16.57 26.54
CA GLN A 105 3.72 17.28 27.45
C GLN A 105 5.16 16.76 27.36
N ARG A 106 5.35 15.42 27.28
CA ARG A 106 6.68 14.83 27.10
C ARG A 106 7.29 15.18 25.75
N LEU A 107 6.52 15.11 24.66
CA LEU A 107 7.00 15.45 23.33
C LEU A 107 7.39 16.93 23.22
N SER A 108 6.55 17.85 23.74
CA SER A 108 6.88 19.28 23.80
C SER A 108 8.18 19.51 24.57
N LYS A 109 8.33 18.89 25.75
CA LYS A 109 9.55 19.01 26.55
C LYS A 109 10.79 18.44 25.85
N MET A 110 10.66 17.36 25.08
CA MET A 110 11.75 16.79 24.29
C MET A 110 12.13 17.66 23.10
N LEU A 111 11.16 18.30 22.45
CA LEU A 111 11.39 19.21 21.32
C LEU A 111 11.98 20.54 21.76
N GLU A 112 11.67 20.99 22.99
CA GLU A 112 12.25 22.18 23.61
C GLU A 112 13.65 21.92 24.20
N ASP A 113 14.07 20.65 24.29
CA ASP A 113 15.40 20.27 24.77
C ASP A 113 16.46 20.58 23.69
N THR A 114 17.26 21.60 23.97
CA THR A 114 18.32 22.10 23.11
C THR A 114 19.40 21.07 22.78
N ALA A 115 19.56 20.01 23.58
CA ALA A 115 20.49 18.92 23.28
C ALA A 115 20.05 18.06 22.08
N LEU A 116 18.74 18.02 21.78
CA LEU A 116 18.16 17.22 20.69
C LEU A 116 18.10 17.99 19.36
N HIS A 117 18.24 19.32 19.37
CA HIS A 117 18.20 20.15 18.16
C HIS A 117 19.26 19.78 17.11
N GLY A 118 20.40 19.20 17.50
CA GLY A 118 21.44 18.78 16.56
C GLY A 118 21.18 17.43 15.86
N LEU A 119 20.15 16.68 16.26
CA LEU A 119 19.82 15.35 15.75
C LEU A 119 18.59 15.32 14.84
N LEU A 120 17.85 16.42 14.77
CA LEU A 120 16.69 16.56 13.89
C LEU A 120 17.17 17.04 12.51
N PRO A 121 16.78 16.37 11.41
CA PRO A 121 17.09 16.86 10.08
C PRO A 121 16.45 18.24 9.89
N SER A 122 17.27 19.19 9.46
CA SER A 122 16.86 20.56 9.08
C SER A 122 15.92 20.57 7.88
#